data_AF-A0A1E5TDG1-F1
#
_entry.id   AF-A0A1E5TDG1-F1
#
_cell.length_a   1.000
_cell.length_b   1.000
_cell.length_c   1.000
_cell.angle_alpha   90.00
_cell.angle_beta   90.00
_cell.angle_gamma   90.00
#
_symmetry.space_group_name_H-M   'P 1'
#
loop_
_entity.id
_entity.type
_entity.pdbx_description
1 polymer ?
#
loop_
_entity_poly.entity_id
_entity_poly.type
_entity_poly.pdbx_seq_one_letter_code
_entity_poly.pdbx_strand_id
1 'polypeptide(L)'
;MKPLKIEAIKVSYDSSLLDKQNHITPYVSQLIEKLYYDIPKGKESTLKKLIKYTNQFPKVPIFKNYLMTYYSLKDNTKKADEVNKWIIKEHPEYLYAKINYANNLLNENDIDKMLGLIGESLLLHELYPERDAFLVDEIISYYVLTIRYLYLINDEKEANSRLDILKNIDEDHHKLEQAEYFKQDYFFRKLTLTHQEENSITVQVKDRRQHLQTTTPPDFYYPKQINYLYTNSLESISKNQLDELLNLDHTKLVDDLIKTLYDSIHRHDYFTMNFESNNQDYFPIHATNILLFLKNDKAIDAILEILRQDDYYIDFWFGDTLSDSVFHLLYYIGKNNKDKLIAFIKEEHISSYNKSIVAEAFMKISVFDDTLSRKEILNSLDDILNFLIENKNNTGIFDTDLNAFFIGNLIDYNAVELLSKIKSMFDMEIVNTSICGDYSDFETEMSHDNHEINPIDDCDTIEKIYDLFTYNHNDFNDDLLEDYYKTTEPVITEAKIGRNDPCHCGSGKKYKKCCLNA
;
A
#
# COMPACT_ATOMS: atom_id res chain seq x y z
N MET A 1 24.29 -17.12 4.15
CA MET A 1 24.57 -17.20 2.70
C MET A 1 26.07 -17.00 2.45
N LYS A 2 26.60 -17.43 1.30
CA LYS A 2 27.97 -17.10 0.90
C LYS A 2 27.97 -15.71 0.24
N PRO A 3 28.92 -14.81 0.57
CA PRO A 3 29.00 -13.49 -0.05
C PRO A 3 29.32 -13.60 -1.54
N LEU A 4 28.67 -12.77 -2.36
CA LEU A 4 28.94 -12.71 -3.80
C LEU A 4 30.39 -12.29 -4.06
N LYS A 5 31.11 -13.08 -4.87
CA LYS A 5 32.44 -12.73 -5.39
C LYS A 5 32.38 -12.60 -6.90
N ILE A 6 32.62 -11.40 -7.44
CA ILE A 6 32.61 -11.14 -8.90
C ILE A 6 33.64 -12.02 -9.63
N GLU A 7 34.78 -12.33 -9.00
CA GLU A 7 35.83 -13.18 -9.58
C GLU A 7 35.33 -14.59 -9.97
N ALA A 8 34.18 -15.03 -9.46
CA ALA A 8 33.54 -16.29 -9.81
C ALA A 8 32.63 -16.21 -11.06
N ILE A 9 32.39 -15.02 -11.63
CA ILE A 9 31.46 -14.80 -12.76
C ILE A 9 32.18 -14.04 -13.88
N LYS A 10 32.32 -14.68 -15.05
CA LYS A 10 32.83 -13.99 -16.24
C LYS A 10 31.71 -13.19 -16.91
N VAL A 11 31.85 -11.87 -16.88
CA VAL A 11 30.91 -10.93 -17.52
C VAL A 11 31.18 -10.85 -19.03
N SER A 12 30.13 -10.92 -19.84
CA SER A 12 30.17 -10.70 -21.29
C SER A 12 29.27 -9.54 -21.69
N TYR A 13 29.78 -8.68 -22.56
CA TYR A 13 29.01 -7.62 -23.23
C TYR A 13 28.66 -7.98 -24.68
N ASP A 14 29.04 -9.17 -25.13
CA ASP A 14 28.70 -9.68 -26.47
C ASP A 14 27.27 -10.23 -26.44
N SER A 15 26.34 -9.49 -27.05
CA SER A 15 24.91 -9.86 -27.13
C SER A 15 24.66 -11.19 -27.83
N SER A 16 25.62 -11.69 -28.62
CA SER A 16 25.51 -12.98 -29.31
C SER A 16 25.87 -14.19 -28.44
N LEU A 17 26.31 -13.99 -27.19
CA LEU A 17 26.74 -15.06 -26.27
C LEU A 17 25.72 -16.21 -26.20
N LEU A 18 24.43 -15.86 -26.16
CA LEU A 18 23.34 -16.81 -26.01
C LEU A 18 22.69 -17.24 -27.32
N ASP A 19 23.15 -16.74 -28.47
CA ASP A 19 22.47 -16.97 -29.76
C ASP A 19 22.36 -18.45 -30.07
N LYS A 20 23.45 -19.20 -29.87
CA LYS A 20 23.47 -20.64 -30.09
C LYS A 20 22.52 -21.39 -29.15
N GLN A 21 22.51 -21.03 -27.87
CA GLN A 21 21.64 -21.64 -26.86
C GLN A 21 20.16 -21.34 -27.16
N ASN A 22 19.85 -20.11 -27.55
CA ASN A 22 18.49 -19.63 -27.77
C ASN A 22 18.05 -19.75 -29.24
N HIS A 23 18.81 -20.47 -30.07
CA HIS A 23 18.52 -20.70 -31.49
C HIS A 23 18.34 -19.41 -32.32
N ILE A 24 19.04 -18.34 -31.95
CA ILE A 24 19.00 -17.05 -32.63
C ILE A 24 19.97 -17.12 -33.82
N THR A 25 19.40 -17.08 -35.03
CA THR A 25 20.15 -16.90 -36.27
C THR A 25 20.22 -15.42 -36.63
N PRO A 26 21.10 -14.98 -37.55
CA PRO A 26 21.12 -13.59 -38.00
C PRO A 26 19.76 -13.07 -38.49
N TYR A 27 18.97 -13.94 -39.14
CA TYR A 27 17.61 -13.60 -39.56
C TYR A 27 16.66 -13.41 -38.36
N VAL A 28 16.70 -14.32 -37.38
CA VAL A 28 15.90 -14.23 -36.16
C VAL A 28 16.28 -12.99 -35.34
N SER A 29 17.58 -12.67 -35.25
CA SER A 29 18.07 -11.46 -34.56
C SER A 29 17.46 -10.18 -35.12
N GLN A 30 17.36 -10.06 -36.46
CA GLN A 30 16.71 -8.90 -37.10
C GLN A 30 15.22 -8.80 -36.77
N LEU A 31 14.54 -9.94 -36.63
CA LEU A 31 13.13 -9.96 -36.21
C LEU A 31 12.98 -9.51 -34.75
N ILE A 32 13.85 -9.97 -33.87
CA ILE A 32 13.88 -9.60 -32.44
C ILE A 32 14.09 -8.09 -32.30
N GLU A 33 15.11 -7.54 -32.96
CA GLU A 33 15.42 -6.11 -32.93
C GLU A 33 14.22 -5.26 -33.38
N LYS A 34 13.55 -5.65 -34.46
CA LYS A 34 12.36 -4.94 -34.94
C LYS A 34 11.20 -5.00 -33.94
N LEU A 35 10.97 -6.15 -33.31
CA LEU A 35 9.89 -6.33 -32.35
C LEU A 35 10.11 -5.52 -31.07
N TYR A 36 11.36 -5.41 -30.62
CA TYR A 36 11.73 -4.61 -29.44
C TYR A 36 11.11 -3.21 -29.51
N TYR A 37 11.26 -2.52 -30.64
CA TYR A 37 10.67 -1.18 -30.85
C TYR A 37 9.17 -1.17 -31.15
N ASP A 38 8.57 -2.31 -31.50
CA ASP A 38 7.15 -2.42 -31.85
C ASP A 38 6.28 -2.79 -30.64
N ILE A 39 6.85 -3.37 -29.58
CA ILE A 39 6.14 -3.84 -28.37
C ILE A 39 5.58 -2.67 -27.54
N PRO A 40 6.36 -1.64 -27.17
CA PRO A 40 5.84 -0.50 -26.39
C PRO A 40 4.69 0.24 -27.09
N LYS A 41 4.62 0.16 -28.43
CA LYS A 41 3.54 0.78 -29.22
C LYS A 41 2.19 0.07 -29.07
N GLY A 42 2.15 -1.13 -28.48
CA GLY A 42 0.92 -1.83 -28.12
C GLY A 42 -0.03 -2.22 -29.27
N LYS A 43 0.41 -2.18 -30.53
CA LYS A 43 -0.45 -2.40 -31.71
C LYS A 43 -0.90 -3.86 -31.85
N GLU A 44 -2.14 -4.10 -32.27
CA GLU A 44 -2.67 -5.45 -32.54
C GLU A 44 -1.86 -6.19 -33.64
N SER A 45 -1.28 -5.44 -34.58
CA SER A 45 -0.38 -6.01 -35.59
C SER A 45 0.92 -6.54 -35.00
N THR A 46 1.40 -5.99 -33.87
CA THR A 46 2.53 -6.53 -33.11
C THR A 46 2.16 -7.86 -32.48
N LEU A 47 0.97 -7.97 -31.85
CA LEU A 47 0.48 -9.23 -31.30
C LEU A 47 0.41 -10.34 -32.36
N LYS A 48 -0.14 -10.04 -33.54
CA LYS A 48 -0.20 -11.01 -34.67
C LYS A 48 1.18 -11.49 -35.09
N LYS A 49 2.19 -10.61 -35.12
CA LYS A 49 3.59 -10.99 -35.40
C LYS A 49 4.17 -11.87 -34.29
N LEU A 50 3.94 -11.52 -33.02
CA LEU A 50 4.43 -12.29 -31.87
C LEU A 50 3.84 -13.71 -31.85
N ILE A 51 2.54 -13.86 -32.06
CA ILE A 51 1.88 -15.18 -32.19
C ILE A 51 2.44 -15.95 -33.39
N LYS A 52 2.67 -15.28 -34.52
CA LYS A 52 3.28 -15.93 -35.70
C LYS A 52 4.70 -16.44 -35.39
N TYR A 53 5.55 -15.61 -34.79
CA TYR A 53 6.95 -15.96 -34.57
C TYR A 53 7.15 -16.96 -33.43
N THR A 54 6.32 -16.94 -32.39
CA THR A 54 6.32 -18.00 -31.36
C THR A 54 6.00 -19.37 -31.96
N ASN A 55 5.08 -19.46 -32.92
CA ASN A 55 4.77 -20.69 -33.64
C ASN A 55 5.86 -21.07 -34.67
N GLN A 56 6.41 -20.10 -35.38
CA GLN A 56 7.42 -20.34 -36.43
C GLN A 56 8.79 -20.73 -35.83
N PHE A 57 9.14 -20.18 -34.67
CA PHE A 57 10.41 -20.37 -33.99
C PHE A 57 10.19 -20.85 -32.55
N PRO A 58 9.62 -22.05 -32.35
CA PRO A 58 9.22 -22.53 -31.02
C PRO A 58 10.39 -22.68 -30.05
N LYS A 59 11.59 -22.92 -30.60
CA LYS A 59 12.86 -23.05 -29.87
C LYS A 59 13.51 -21.71 -29.47
N VAL A 60 12.95 -20.57 -29.88
CA VAL A 60 13.49 -19.25 -29.59
C VAL A 60 12.66 -18.61 -28.46
N PRO A 61 13.13 -18.66 -27.19
CA PRO A 61 12.33 -18.26 -26.02
C PRO A 61 11.91 -16.79 -26.02
N ILE A 62 12.75 -15.90 -26.56
CA ILE A 62 12.52 -14.45 -26.50
C ILE A 62 11.23 -14.00 -27.21
N PHE A 63 10.74 -14.73 -28.23
CA PHE A 63 9.46 -14.39 -28.85
C PHE A 63 8.28 -14.62 -27.89
N LYS A 64 8.36 -15.64 -27.04
CA LYS A 64 7.36 -15.89 -25.99
C LYS A 64 7.52 -14.88 -24.85
N ASN A 65 8.76 -14.53 -24.50
CA ASN A 65 9.03 -13.47 -23.54
C ASN A 65 8.43 -12.14 -24.00
N TYR A 66 8.59 -11.78 -25.27
CA TYR A 66 7.97 -10.59 -25.87
C TYR A 66 6.45 -10.67 -25.92
N LEU A 67 5.88 -11.86 -26.13
CA LEU A 67 4.43 -12.07 -26.06
C LEU A 67 3.90 -11.87 -24.64
N MET A 68 4.60 -12.40 -23.64
CA MET A 68 4.31 -12.15 -22.22
C MET A 68 4.39 -10.65 -21.92
N THR A 69 5.48 -9.97 -22.29
CA THR A 69 5.62 -8.52 -22.08
C THR A 69 4.51 -7.73 -22.76
N TYR A 70 4.13 -8.08 -23.99
CA TYR A 70 3.01 -7.44 -24.66
C TYR A 70 1.70 -7.56 -23.86
N TYR A 71 1.43 -8.71 -23.26
CA TYR A 71 0.25 -8.89 -22.41
C TYR A 71 0.36 -8.12 -21.09
N SER A 72 1.54 -8.06 -20.47
CA SER A 72 1.78 -7.23 -19.28
C SER A 72 1.54 -5.75 -19.57
N LEU A 73 2.04 -5.21 -20.69
CA LEU A 73 1.80 -3.82 -21.13
C LEU A 73 0.35 -3.53 -21.55
N LYS A 74 -0.51 -4.54 -21.54
CA LYS A 74 -1.96 -4.44 -21.79
C LYS A 74 -2.76 -4.80 -20.55
N ASP A 75 -2.10 -4.81 -19.40
CA ASP A 75 -2.66 -5.13 -18.08
C ASP A 75 -3.37 -6.49 -18.06
N ASN A 76 -2.98 -7.40 -18.97
CA ASN A 76 -3.52 -8.74 -19.06
C ASN A 76 -2.61 -9.72 -18.31
N THR A 77 -2.58 -9.55 -16.99
CA THR A 77 -1.73 -10.30 -16.05
C THR A 77 -1.91 -11.80 -16.17
N LYS A 78 -3.17 -12.27 -16.31
CA LYS A 78 -3.48 -13.69 -16.50
C LYS A 78 -2.80 -14.28 -17.73
N LYS A 79 -2.89 -13.63 -18.89
CA LYS A 79 -2.22 -14.13 -20.10
C LYS A 79 -0.71 -13.99 -20.01
N ALA A 80 -0.19 -12.94 -19.38
CA ALA A 80 1.23 -12.81 -19.15
C ALA A 80 1.77 -14.00 -18.33
N ASP A 81 1.10 -14.34 -17.23
CA ASP A 81 1.45 -15.48 -16.38
C ASP A 81 1.32 -16.83 -17.12
N GLU A 82 0.24 -17.05 -17.87
CA GLU A 82 0.07 -18.24 -18.72
C GLU A 82 1.24 -18.40 -19.71
N VAL A 83 1.65 -17.30 -20.37
CA VAL A 83 2.78 -17.31 -21.30
C VAL A 83 4.10 -17.52 -20.56
N ASN A 84 4.30 -16.94 -19.38
CA ASN A 84 5.52 -17.12 -18.61
C ASN A 84 5.69 -18.58 -18.14
N LYS A 85 4.62 -19.19 -17.63
CA LYS A 85 4.56 -20.63 -17.30
C LYS A 85 4.83 -21.51 -18.53
N TRP A 86 4.33 -21.09 -19.70
CA TRP A 86 4.65 -21.76 -20.96
C TRP A 86 6.15 -21.68 -21.31
N ILE A 87 6.80 -20.53 -21.09
CA ILE A 87 8.25 -20.38 -21.30
C ILE A 87 9.02 -21.30 -20.35
N ILE A 88 8.72 -21.29 -19.05
CA ILE A 88 9.43 -22.14 -18.06
C ILE A 88 9.32 -23.62 -18.42
N LYS A 89 8.14 -24.05 -18.88
CA LYS A 89 7.91 -25.45 -19.26
C LYS A 89 8.72 -25.87 -20.50
N GLU A 90 8.81 -25.03 -21.52
CA GLU A 90 9.48 -25.39 -22.78
C GLU A 90 10.97 -24.97 -22.84
N HIS A 91 11.36 -24.00 -22.01
CA HIS A 91 12.68 -23.37 -21.98
C HIS A 91 13.17 -23.22 -20.54
N PRO A 92 13.34 -24.32 -19.78
CA PRO A 92 13.71 -24.25 -18.37
C PRO A 92 15.08 -23.60 -18.12
N GLU A 93 15.94 -23.48 -19.13
CA GLU A 93 17.23 -22.79 -19.03
C GLU A 93 17.12 -21.26 -19.21
N TYR A 94 15.98 -20.75 -19.68
CA TYR A 94 15.81 -19.33 -20.00
C TYR A 94 15.60 -18.48 -18.74
N LEU A 95 16.67 -17.81 -18.32
CA LEU A 95 16.76 -17.08 -17.04
C LEU A 95 15.65 -16.02 -16.86
N TYR A 96 15.35 -15.25 -17.90
CA TYR A 96 14.40 -14.14 -17.78
C TYR A 96 12.98 -14.60 -17.39
N ALA A 97 12.55 -15.78 -17.85
CA ALA A 97 11.27 -16.33 -17.43
C ALA A 97 11.28 -16.76 -15.95
N LYS A 98 12.41 -17.31 -15.46
CA LYS A 98 12.59 -17.60 -14.04
C LYS A 98 12.52 -16.32 -13.20
N ILE A 99 13.20 -15.25 -13.63
CA ILE A 99 13.19 -13.96 -12.92
C ILE A 99 11.77 -13.39 -12.87
N ASN A 100 11.07 -13.37 -14.00
CA ASN A 100 9.69 -12.87 -14.05
C ASN A 100 8.75 -13.68 -13.16
N TYR A 101 8.91 -15.01 -13.14
CA TYR A 101 8.07 -15.84 -12.27
C TYR A 101 8.44 -15.69 -10.80
N ALA A 102 9.72 -15.57 -10.47
CA ALA A 102 10.19 -15.30 -9.12
C ALA A 102 9.68 -13.97 -8.57
N ASN A 103 9.62 -12.92 -9.39
CA ASN A 103 9.01 -11.65 -9.01
C ASN A 103 7.52 -11.79 -8.65
N ASN A 104 6.77 -12.57 -9.43
CA ASN A 104 5.37 -12.87 -9.10
C ASN A 104 5.26 -13.65 -7.78
N LEU A 105 6.12 -14.65 -7.57
CA LEU A 105 6.14 -15.44 -6.34
C LEU A 105 6.51 -14.60 -5.10
N LEU A 106 7.40 -13.62 -5.25
CA LEU A 106 7.67 -12.64 -4.18
C LEU A 106 6.43 -11.82 -3.83
N ASN A 107 5.67 -11.37 -4.83
CA ASN A 107 4.42 -10.62 -4.60
C ASN A 107 3.35 -11.49 -3.92
N GLU A 108 3.32 -12.78 -4.24
CA GLU A 108 2.43 -13.79 -3.62
C GLU A 108 2.96 -14.31 -2.26
N ASN A 109 4.13 -13.83 -1.80
CA ASN A 109 4.83 -14.29 -0.61
C ASN A 109 5.17 -15.81 -0.59
N ASP A 110 5.30 -16.44 -1.76
CA ASP A 110 5.70 -17.85 -1.92
C ASP A 110 7.23 -17.98 -2.05
N ILE A 111 7.92 -17.74 -0.93
CA ILE A 111 9.37 -17.65 -0.86
C ILE A 111 10.06 -18.99 -1.18
N ASP A 112 9.53 -20.11 -0.66
CA ASP A 112 10.14 -21.42 -0.85
C ASP A 112 10.19 -21.81 -2.33
N LYS A 113 9.10 -21.56 -3.06
CA LYS A 113 9.04 -21.84 -4.49
C LYS A 113 9.90 -20.88 -5.30
N MET A 114 9.99 -19.62 -4.88
CA MET A 114 10.87 -18.64 -5.48
C MET A 114 12.34 -19.09 -5.35
N LEU A 115 12.79 -19.46 -4.15
CA LEU A 115 14.14 -19.98 -3.91
C LEU A 115 14.40 -21.30 -4.65
N GLY A 116 13.41 -22.19 -4.72
CA GLY A 116 13.48 -23.41 -5.52
C GLY A 116 13.66 -23.15 -7.02
N LEU A 117 13.20 -22.00 -7.51
CA LEU A 117 13.31 -21.60 -8.93
C LEU A 117 14.64 -20.91 -9.26
N ILE A 118 15.10 -20.00 -8.40
CA ILE A 118 16.31 -19.18 -8.64
C ILE A 118 17.57 -19.66 -7.89
N GLY A 119 17.42 -20.68 -7.05
CA GLY A 119 18.50 -21.30 -6.27
C GLY A 119 18.69 -20.67 -4.89
N GLU A 120 18.69 -21.49 -3.84
CA GLU A 120 18.80 -21.07 -2.43
C GLU A 120 20.05 -20.25 -2.10
N SER A 121 21.15 -20.45 -2.83
CA SER A 121 22.38 -19.68 -2.62
C SER A 121 22.30 -18.25 -3.14
N LEU A 122 21.31 -17.96 -3.98
CA LEU A 122 21.15 -16.70 -4.71
C LEU A 122 22.43 -16.30 -5.48
N LEU A 123 23.15 -17.27 -6.04
CA LEU A 123 24.36 -17.07 -6.84
C LEU A 123 24.14 -17.57 -8.28
N LEU A 124 24.22 -16.66 -9.26
CA LEU A 124 23.88 -16.98 -10.66
C LEU A 124 24.73 -18.12 -11.26
N HIS A 125 26.00 -18.19 -10.89
CA HIS A 125 26.91 -19.24 -11.35
C HIS A 125 26.64 -20.61 -10.69
N GLU A 126 26.04 -20.63 -9.50
CA GLU A 126 25.59 -21.89 -8.88
C GLU A 126 24.24 -22.34 -9.47
N LEU A 127 23.40 -21.39 -9.92
CA LEU A 127 22.16 -21.70 -10.64
C LEU A 127 22.43 -22.30 -12.05
N TYR A 128 23.51 -21.88 -12.70
CA TYR A 128 23.93 -22.40 -14.01
C TYR A 128 25.41 -22.85 -13.98
N PRO A 129 25.71 -24.00 -13.35
CA PRO A 129 27.08 -24.45 -13.14
C PRO A 129 27.82 -24.82 -14.43
N GLU A 130 27.08 -25.10 -15.51
CA GLU A 130 27.63 -25.46 -16.82
C GLU A 130 28.05 -24.24 -17.65
N ARG A 131 27.86 -23.01 -17.14
CA ARG A 131 28.13 -21.77 -17.87
C ARG A 131 29.34 -21.05 -17.30
N ASP A 132 30.34 -20.86 -18.16
CA ASP A 132 31.57 -20.13 -17.81
C ASP A 132 31.41 -18.60 -17.93
N ALA A 133 30.34 -18.11 -18.57
CA ALA A 133 30.10 -16.68 -18.79
C ALA A 133 28.61 -16.32 -18.88
N PHE A 134 28.30 -15.08 -18.48
CA PHE A 134 26.96 -14.53 -18.47
C PHE A 134 26.92 -13.15 -19.13
N LEU A 135 25.81 -12.82 -19.78
CA LEU A 135 25.59 -11.47 -20.26
C LEU A 135 25.50 -10.51 -19.07
N VAL A 136 26.03 -9.30 -19.22
CA VAL A 136 25.88 -8.25 -18.20
C VAL A 136 24.41 -8.04 -17.80
N ASP A 137 23.48 -8.06 -18.76
CA ASP A 137 22.04 -7.89 -18.49
C ASP A 137 21.45 -9.07 -17.71
N GLU A 138 21.95 -10.30 -17.91
CA GLU A 138 21.53 -11.46 -17.10
C GLU A 138 21.97 -11.32 -15.66
N ILE A 139 23.23 -10.90 -15.45
CA ILE A 139 23.82 -10.69 -14.13
C ILE A 139 23.02 -9.63 -13.38
N ILE A 140 22.85 -8.45 -13.98
CA ILE A 140 22.15 -7.33 -13.33
C ILE A 140 20.70 -7.70 -13.05
N SER A 141 19.98 -8.26 -14.03
CA SER A 141 18.56 -8.61 -13.83
C SER A 141 18.36 -9.67 -12.74
N TYR A 142 19.24 -10.67 -12.67
CA TYR A 142 19.19 -11.69 -11.62
C TYR A 142 19.45 -11.07 -10.25
N TYR A 143 20.53 -10.29 -10.11
CA TYR A 143 20.89 -9.76 -8.80
C TYR A 143 19.97 -8.65 -8.31
N VAL A 144 19.34 -7.86 -9.20
CA VAL A 144 18.25 -6.93 -8.83
C VAL A 144 17.11 -7.66 -8.12
N LEU A 145 16.65 -8.80 -8.66
CA LEU A 145 15.66 -9.66 -8.00
C LEU A 145 16.16 -10.16 -6.63
N THR A 146 17.42 -10.58 -6.54
CA THR A 146 17.95 -11.06 -5.25
C THR A 146 18.09 -9.93 -4.21
N ILE A 147 18.43 -8.72 -4.65
CA ILE A 147 18.51 -7.52 -3.79
C ILE A 147 17.13 -7.21 -3.22
N ARG A 148 16.10 -7.24 -4.07
CA ARG A 148 14.69 -7.12 -3.64
C ARG A 148 14.36 -8.11 -2.53
N TYR A 149 14.64 -9.40 -2.76
CA TYR A 149 14.40 -10.45 -1.77
C TYR A 149 15.19 -10.22 -0.47
N LEU A 150 16.47 -9.86 -0.55
CA LEU A 150 17.31 -9.63 0.63
C LEU A 150 16.82 -8.46 1.48
N TYR A 151 16.35 -7.37 0.86
CA TYR A 151 15.71 -6.28 1.58
C TYR A 151 14.36 -6.67 2.20
N LEU A 152 13.59 -7.56 1.56
CA LEU A 152 12.34 -8.08 2.14
C LEU A 152 12.59 -8.92 3.40
N ILE A 153 13.70 -9.67 3.46
CA ILE A 153 14.08 -10.47 4.65
C ILE A 153 15.01 -9.71 5.62
N ASN A 154 15.18 -8.40 5.42
CA ASN A 154 16.02 -7.52 6.25
C ASN A 154 17.53 -7.89 6.28
N ASP A 155 18.05 -8.58 5.27
CA ASP A 155 19.50 -8.81 5.11
C ASP A 155 20.17 -7.65 4.35
N GLU A 156 20.15 -6.48 5.00
CA GLU A 156 20.67 -5.22 4.48
C GLU A 156 22.14 -5.30 4.06
N LYS A 157 22.94 -6.06 4.82
CA LYS A 157 24.38 -6.16 4.59
C LYS A 157 24.67 -6.87 3.26
N GLU A 158 24.00 -8.00 3.01
CA GLU A 158 24.18 -8.74 1.77
C GLU A 158 23.53 -8.01 0.59
N ALA A 159 22.37 -7.37 0.78
CA ALA A 159 21.72 -6.56 -0.25
C ALA A 159 22.61 -5.42 -0.75
N ASN A 160 23.18 -4.62 0.17
CA ASN A 160 24.10 -3.54 -0.17
C ASN A 160 25.38 -4.06 -0.83
N SER A 161 25.94 -5.17 -0.33
CA SER A 161 27.13 -5.78 -0.94
C SER A 161 26.89 -6.16 -2.41
N ARG A 162 25.69 -6.65 -2.75
CA ARG A 162 25.33 -6.98 -4.14
C ARG A 162 25.11 -5.75 -4.99
N LEU A 163 24.48 -4.72 -4.44
CA LEU A 163 24.27 -3.45 -5.11
C LEU A 163 25.61 -2.80 -5.50
N ASP A 164 26.58 -2.76 -4.58
CA ASP A 164 27.93 -2.26 -4.85
C ASP A 164 28.65 -3.06 -5.95
N ILE A 165 28.42 -4.38 -5.97
CA ILE A 165 28.93 -5.24 -7.04
C ILE A 165 28.31 -4.88 -8.39
N LEU A 166 27.00 -4.64 -8.46
CA LEU A 166 26.35 -4.25 -9.73
C LEU A 166 26.83 -2.89 -10.23
N LYS A 167 27.02 -1.91 -9.34
CA LYS A 167 27.62 -0.61 -9.68
C LYS A 167 29.02 -0.74 -10.26
N ASN A 168 29.84 -1.61 -9.69
CA ASN A 168 31.19 -1.88 -10.21
C ASN A 168 31.19 -2.56 -11.59
N ILE A 169 30.11 -3.27 -11.95
CA ILE A 169 29.97 -3.95 -13.25
C ILE A 169 29.52 -2.97 -14.34
N ASP A 170 28.48 -2.19 -14.07
CA ASP A 170 27.91 -1.24 -15.04
C ASP A 170 27.05 -0.19 -14.30
N GLU A 171 27.68 0.89 -13.81
CA GLU A 171 27.05 1.95 -13.02
C GLU A 171 25.92 2.68 -13.77
N ASP A 172 26.01 2.76 -15.10
CA ASP A 172 25.05 3.46 -15.95
C ASP A 172 23.90 2.55 -16.43
N HIS A 173 23.82 1.31 -15.95
CA HIS A 173 22.82 0.37 -16.40
C HIS A 173 21.42 0.74 -15.86
N HIS A 174 20.45 0.95 -16.75
CA HIS A 174 19.08 1.40 -16.41
C HIS A 174 18.39 0.60 -15.28
N LYS A 175 18.60 -0.72 -15.18
CA LYS A 175 18.04 -1.54 -14.09
C LYS A 175 18.65 -1.32 -12.70
N LEU A 176 19.74 -0.57 -12.55
CA LEU A 176 20.28 -0.23 -11.23
C LEU A 176 19.34 0.66 -10.44
N GLU A 177 18.57 1.51 -11.12
CA GLU A 177 17.54 2.37 -10.51
C GLU A 177 16.52 1.53 -9.72
N GLN A 178 16.12 0.37 -10.23
CA GLN A 178 15.21 -0.55 -9.53
C GLN A 178 15.81 -1.08 -8.23
N ALA A 179 17.10 -1.42 -8.22
CA ALA A 179 17.75 -1.90 -7.00
C ALA A 179 17.95 -0.79 -5.95
N GLU A 180 18.20 0.45 -6.40
CA GLU A 180 18.24 1.61 -5.52
C GLU A 180 16.86 1.96 -4.96
N TYR A 181 15.80 1.81 -5.75
CA TYR A 181 14.43 1.94 -5.28
C TYR A 181 14.13 0.93 -4.15
N PHE A 182 14.45 -0.36 -4.33
CA PHE A 182 14.23 -1.36 -3.27
C PHE A 182 15.01 -1.03 -1.99
N LYS A 183 16.19 -0.42 -2.11
CA LYS A 183 16.95 0.08 -0.97
C LYS A 183 16.22 1.23 -0.27
N GLN A 184 15.74 2.21 -1.02
CA GLN A 184 15.00 3.34 -0.47
C GLN A 184 13.73 2.87 0.24
N ASP A 185 12.93 2.01 -0.39
CA ASP A 185 11.75 1.37 0.21
C ASP A 185 12.08 0.70 1.55
N TYR A 186 13.14 -0.11 1.59
CA TYR A 186 13.60 -0.74 2.83
C TYR A 186 13.96 0.28 3.91
N PHE A 187 14.65 1.37 3.56
CA PHE A 187 14.97 2.43 4.52
C PHE A 187 13.73 3.15 5.04
N PHE A 188 12.76 3.44 4.18
CA PHE A 188 11.48 4.02 4.60
C PHE A 188 10.76 3.09 5.58
N ARG A 189 10.58 1.81 5.23
CA ARG A 189 9.96 0.81 6.12
C ARG A 189 10.71 0.69 7.45
N LYS A 190 12.04 0.66 7.42
CA LYS A 190 12.88 0.57 8.62
C LYS A 190 12.76 1.82 9.50
N LEU A 191 12.76 3.01 8.91
CA LEU A 191 12.59 4.27 9.65
C LEU A 191 11.22 4.33 10.34
N THR A 192 10.15 3.96 9.63
CA THR A 192 8.79 3.88 10.21
C THR A 192 8.73 2.92 11.39
N LEU A 193 9.37 1.74 11.28
CA LEU A 193 9.40 0.74 12.36
C LEU A 193 10.30 1.16 13.55
N THR A 194 11.49 1.71 13.29
CA THR A 194 12.44 2.12 14.36
C THR A 194 11.97 3.31 15.18
N HIS A 195 11.14 4.21 14.64
CA HIS A 195 10.53 5.30 15.44
C HIS A 195 9.35 4.83 16.30
N GLN A 196 8.71 3.72 15.94
CA GLN A 196 7.66 3.09 16.75
C GLN A 196 8.25 2.28 17.92
N GLU A 197 9.32 1.51 17.72
CA GLU A 197 9.70 0.45 18.68
C GLU A 197 10.47 0.89 19.95
N GLU A 198 11.18 2.02 20.00
CA GLU A 198 12.02 2.33 21.17
C GLU A 198 11.26 2.85 22.40
N ASN A 199 10.03 3.37 22.23
CA ASN A 199 9.19 3.91 23.31
C ASN A 199 7.70 3.49 23.24
N SER A 200 7.28 2.66 22.27
CA SER A 200 5.88 2.28 22.12
C SER A 200 5.54 1.02 22.92
N ILE A 201 4.59 1.16 23.85
CA ILE A 201 3.85 0.06 24.44
C ILE A 201 2.46 0.13 23.86
N THR A 202 2.06 -0.90 23.11
CA THR A 202 0.74 -0.95 22.49
C THR A 202 -0.20 -1.98 23.11
N VAL A 203 -1.49 -1.67 23.06
CA VAL A 203 -2.55 -2.57 23.53
C VAL A 203 -2.73 -3.78 22.61
N GLN A 204 -2.97 -4.96 23.19
CA GLN A 204 -3.41 -6.11 22.41
C GLN A 204 -4.89 -5.99 22.02
N VAL A 205 -5.13 -5.84 20.72
CA VAL A 205 -6.47 -5.81 20.13
C VAL A 205 -7.02 -7.23 20.03
N LYS A 206 -8.31 -7.40 20.32
CA LYS A 206 -8.99 -8.71 20.23
C LYS A 206 -9.78 -8.79 18.93
N ASP A 207 -9.70 -9.93 18.25
CA ASP A 207 -10.66 -10.28 17.19
C ASP A 207 -12.06 -10.48 17.81
N ARG A 208 -12.99 -9.59 17.45
CA ARG A 208 -14.39 -9.61 17.89
C ARG A 208 -15.33 -10.18 16.84
N ARG A 209 -14.86 -10.46 15.62
CA ARG A 209 -15.70 -10.79 14.47
C ARG A 209 -15.70 -12.27 14.08
N GLN A 210 -14.70 -13.06 14.49
CA GLN A 210 -14.59 -14.47 14.07
C GLN A 210 -15.88 -15.29 14.30
N HIS A 211 -16.56 -15.07 15.43
CA HIS A 211 -17.78 -15.81 15.78
C HIS A 211 -19.06 -15.29 15.10
N LEU A 212 -18.97 -14.17 14.38
CA LEU A 212 -20.09 -13.51 13.69
C LEU A 212 -20.14 -13.85 12.19
N GLN A 213 -19.12 -14.55 11.67
CA GLN A 213 -18.94 -14.75 10.23
C GLN A 213 -20.09 -15.55 9.60
N THR A 214 -20.57 -15.07 8.46
CA THR A 214 -21.64 -15.67 7.65
C THR A 214 -21.42 -15.38 6.16
N THR A 215 -22.09 -16.13 5.29
CA THR A 215 -22.16 -15.83 3.85
C THR A 215 -23.51 -15.25 3.44
N THR A 216 -24.45 -15.12 4.39
CA THR A 216 -25.83 -14.70 4.11
C THR A 216 -25.94 -13.18 4.17
N PRO A 217 -26.31 -12.48 3.09
CA PRO A 217 -26.45 -11.04 3.10
C PRO A 217 -27.62 -10.58 4.00
N PRO A 218 -27.60 -9.33 4.51
CA PRO A 218 -28.66 -8.82 5.35
C PRO A 218 -29.96 -8.58 4.56
N ASP A 219 -31.10 -8.68 5.26
CA ASP A 219 -32.38 -8.29 4.70
C ASP A 219 -32.57 -6.77 4.80
N PHE A 220 -32.51 -6.09 3.65
CA PHE A 220 -32.71 -4.64 3.53
C PHE A 220 -34.17 -4.29 3.24
N TYR A 221 -34.62 -3.12 3.70
CA TYR A 221 -35.88 -2.53 3.25
C TYR A 221 -35.81 -2.10 1.78
N TYR A 222 -34.64 -1.63 1.34
CA TYR A 222 -34.40 -1.12 -0.01
C TYR A 222 -33.25 -1.86 -0.73
N PRO A 223 -33.37 -3.18 -0.97
CA PRO A 223 -32.26 -3.99 -1.47
C PRO A 223 -31.71 -3.52 -2.81
N LYS A 224 -32.56 -2.98 -3.70
CA LYS A 224 -32.13 -2.44 -4.99
C LYS A 224 -31.21 -1.22 -4.81
N GLN A 225 -31.59 -0.27 -3.98
CA GLN A 225 -30.86 0.97 -3.78
C GLN A 225 -29.61 0.75 -2.92
N ILE A 226 -29.70 -0.08 -1.90
CA ILE A 226 -28.55 -0.46 -1.07
C ILE A 226 -27.48 -1.16 -1.90
N ASN A 227 -27.87 -1.97 -2.90
CA ASN A 227 -26.92 -2.60 -3.82
C ASN A 227 -26.07 -1.59 -4.60
N TYR A 228 -26.48 -0.32 -4.73
CA TYR A 228 -25.61 0.71 -5.33
C TYR A 228 -24.30 0.87 -4.53
N LEU A 229 -24.34 0.71 -3.21
CA LEU A 229 -23.17 0.80 -2.32
C LEU A 229 -22.19 -0.35 -2.54
N TYR A 230 -22.70 -1.54 -2.88
CA TYR A 230 -21.90 -2.77 -3.05
C TYR A 230 -21.29 -2.93 -4.45
N THR A 231 -21.78 -2.18 -5.43
CA THR A 231 -21.37 -2.36 -6.84
C THR A 231 -20.65 -1.16 -7.43
N ASN A 232 -20.40 -0.13 -6.64
CA ASN A 232 -19.76 1.10 -7.11
C ASN A 232 -18.52 1.39 -6.27
N SER A 233 -17.55 2.06 -6.89
CA SER A 233 -16.50 2.75 -6.17
C SER A 233 -16.98 4.13 -5.71
N LEU A 234 -16.16 4.79 -4.88
CA LEU A 234 -16.37 6.19 -4.51
C LEU A 234 -16.54 7.09 -5.74
N GLU A 235 -15.78 6.82 -6.82
CA GLU A 235 -15.82 7.57 -8.08
C GLU A 235 -16.97 7.17 -9.00
N SER A 236 -17.45 5.92 -8.93
CA SER A 236 -18.40 5.39 -9.92
C SER A 236 -19.87 5.55 -9.51
N ILE A 237 -20.16 5.81 -8.23
CA ILE A 237 -21.54 6.01 -7.78
C ILE A 237 -22.09 7.32 -8.38
N SER A 238 -23.13 7.21 -9.19
CA SER A 238 -23.67 8.37 -9.89
C SER A 238 -24.51 9.26 -8.96
N LYS A 239 -24.56 10.55 -9.27
CA LYS A 239 -25.47 11.50 -8.61
C LYS A 239 -26.92 11.00 -8.59
N ASN A 240 -27.41 10.43 -9.68
CA ASN A 240 -28.78 9.90 -9.73
C ASN A 240 -29.00 8.75 -8.74
N GLN A 241 -28.02 7.88 -8.52
CA GLN A 241 -28.12 6.80 -7.53
C GLN A 241 -28.13 7.35 -6.10
N LEU A 242 -27.31 8.37 -5.81
CA LEU A 242 -27.33 9.08 -4.54
C LEU A 242 -28.67 9.79 -4.32
N ASP A 243 -29.19 10.50 -5.32
CA ASP A 243 -30.50 11.15 -5.26
C ASP A 243 -31.63 10.12 -5.04
N GLU A 244 -31.58 8.95 -5.70
CA GLU A 244 -32.53 7.86 -5.46
C GLU A 244 -32.50 7.36 -4.01
N LEU A 245 -31.31 7.20 -3.41
CA LEU A 245 -31.14 6.82 -2.00
C LEU A 245 -31.68 7.90 -1.07
N LEU A 246 -31.29 9.16 -1.27
CA LEU A 246 -31.63 10.28 -0.38
C LEU A 246 -33.13 10.66 -0.42
N ASN A 247 -33.86 10.27 -1.47
CA ASN A 247 -35.31 10.44 -1.57
C ASN A 247 -36.13 9.32 -0.90
N LEU A 248 -35.50 8.30 -0.31
CA LEU A 248 -36.18 7.23 0.42
C LEU A 248 -36.67 7.71 1.80
N ASP A 249 -37.43 6.86 2.50
CA ASP A 249 -37.75 7.10 3.91
C ASP A 249 -36.45 7.03 4.74
N HIS A 250 -36.06 8.17 5.33
CA HIS A 250 -34.78 8.29 6.03
C HIS A 250 -34.66 7.35 7.23
N THR A 251 -35.76 7.01 7.90
CA THR A 251 -35.71 6.09 9.06
C THR A 251 -35.30 4.69 8.60
N LYS A 252 -35.95 4.19 7.54
CA LYS A 252 -35.64 2.87 6.96
C LYS A 252 -34.30 2.85 6.24
N LEU A 253 -33.94 3.95 5.58
CA LEU A 253 -32.62 4.08 4.95
C LEU A 253 -31.51 4.00 6.00
N VAL A 254 -31.62 4.75 7.11
CA VAL A 254 -30.64 4.68 8.21
C VAL A 254 -30.53 3.26 8.77
N ASP A 255 -31.65 2.54 8.93
CA ASP A 255 -31.63 1.12 9.33
C ASP A 255 -30.84 0.24 8.36
N ASP A 256 -31.03 0.43 7.06
CA ASP A 256 -30.31 -0.32 6.04
C ASP A 256 -28.83 0.07 5.94
N LEU A 257 -28.48 1.35 6.12
CA LEU A 257 -27.09 1.81 6.17
C LEU A 257 -26.36 1.25 7.41
N ILE A 258 -27.02 1.20 8.56
CA ILE A 258 -26.49 0.56 9.76
C ILE A 258 -26.28 -0.94 9.53
N LYS A 259 -27.25 -1.64 8.92
CA LYS A 259 -27.06 -3.06 8.53
C LYS A 259 -25.90 -3.23 7.55
N THR A 260 -25.69 -2.26 6.66
CA THR A 260 -24.58 -2.26 5.70
C THR A 260 -23.23 -2.18 6.42
N LEU A 261 -23.11 -1.33 7.45
CA LEU A 261 -21.91 -1.32 8.32
C LEU A 261 -21.72 -2.63 9.10
N TYR A 262 -22.80 -3.26 9.58
CA TYR A 262 -22.68 -4.57 10.23
C TYR A 262 -22.35 -5.70 9.24
N ASP A 263 -22.71 -5.56 7.96
CA ASP A 263 -22.39 -6.56 6.93
C ASP A 263 -20.89 -6.67 6.69
N SER A 264 -20.14 -5.56 6.76
CA SER A 264 -18.67 -5.62 6.64
C SER A 264 -18.01 -6.38 7.78
N ILE A 265 -18.64 -6.42 8.97
CA ILE A 265 -18.19 -7.25 10.09
C ILE A 265 -18.62 -8.70 9.88
N HIS A 266 -19.92 -8.93 9.63
CA HIS A 266 -20.51 -10.28 9.60
C HIS A 266 -20.10 -11.10 8.37
N ARG A 267 -19.76 -10.45 7.25
CA ARG A 267 -19.33 -11.14 6.02
C ARG A 267 -17.90 -10.81 5.64
N HIS A 268 -17.09 -10.35 6.59
CA HIS A 268 -15.68 -10.02 6.38
C HIS A 268 -14.91 -11.17 5.69
N ASP A 269 -15.03 -12.39 6.19
CA ASP A 269 -14.35 -13.57 5.62
C ASP A 269 -14.84 -13.89 4.20
N TYR A 270 -16.13 -13.68 3.94
CA TYR A 270 -16.69 -13.84 2.60
C TYR A 270 -16.08 -12.84 1.61
N PHE A 271 -15.94 -11.58 1.99
CA PHE A 271 -15.37 -10.55 1.12
C PHE A 271 -13.86 -10.72 0.94
N THR A 272 -13.12 -10.95 2.02
CA THR A 272 -11.66 -11.17 1.96
C THR A 272 -11.28 -12.38 1.11
N MET A 273 -12.03 -13.49 1.18
CA MET A 273 -11.77 -14.69 0.36
C MET A 273 -12.11 -14.51 -1.12
N ASN A 274 -13.03 -13.61 -1.45
CA ASN A 274 -13.46 -13.34 -2.83
C ASN A 274 -12.91 -12.02 -3.38
N PHE A 275 -11.93 -11.43 -2.69
CA PHE A 275 -11.32 -10.16 -3.08
C PHE A 275 -10.62 -10.30 -4.43
N GLU A 276 -11.14 -9.63 -5.44
CA GLU A 276 -10.46 -9.42 -6.72
C GLU A 276 -9.84 -8.02 -6.69
N SER A 277 -8.54 -7.89 -6.98
CA SER A 277 -7.77 -6.64 -6.88
C SER A 277 -8.35 -5.43 -7.62
N ASN A 278 -9.33 -5.63 -8.49
CA ASN A 278 -9.98 -4.61 -9.31
C ASN A 278 -11.38 -4.21 -8.81
N ASN A 279 -11.92 -4.88 -7.80
CA ASN A 279 -13.20 -4.58 -7.16
C ASN A 279 -12.94 -4.27 -5.68
N GLN A 280 -12.63 -3.01 -5.39
CA GLN A 280 -12.65 -2.58 -3.99
C GLN A 280 -14.12 -2.46 -3.56
N ASP A 281 -14.50 -3.22 -2.54
CA ASP A 281 -15.84 -3.20 -1.97
C ASP A 281 -15.97 -1.97 -1.04
N TYR A 282 -16.33 -0.80 -1.59
CA TYR A 282 -16.39 0.46 -0.84
C TYR A 282 -17.68 0.66 -0.01
N PHE A 283 -18.52 -0.37 0.12
CA PHE A 283 -19.85 -0.22 0.73
C PHE A 283 -19.84 0.30 2.18
N PRO A 284 -18.85 0.00 3.06
CA PRO A 284 -18.83 0.56 4.40
C PRO A 284 -18.52 2.06 4.39
N ILE A 285 -17.63 2.50 3.50
CA ILE A 285 -17.30 3.92 3.32
C ILE A 285 -18.51 4.66 2.74
N HIS A 286 -19.16 4.10 1.71
CA HIS A 286 -20.39 4.69 1.18
C HIS A 286 -21.49 4.83 2.25
N ALA A 287 -21.67 3.80 3.09
CA ALA A 287 -22.64 3.85 4.19
C ALA A 287 -22.27 4.94 5.21
N THR A 288 -20.99 5.04 5.57
CA THR A 288 -20.46 6.09 6.47
C THR A 288 -20.72 7.49 5.91
N ASN A 289 -20.43 7.72 4.63
CA ASN A 289 -20.59 9.02 3.97
C ASN A 289 -22.06 9.46 3.91
N ILE A 290 -22.98 8.53 3.61
CA ILE A 290 -24.41 8.84 3.58
C ILE A 290 -24.93 9.06 5.01
N LEU A 291 -24.46 8.30 6.00
CA LEU A 291 -24.80 8.54 7.41
C LEU A 291 -24.27 9.89 7.90
N LEU A 292 -23.09 10.32 7.45
CA LEU A 292 -22.51 11.64 7.71
C LEU A 292 -23.40 12.73 7.11
N PHE A 293 -23.87 12.58 5.88
CA PHE A 293 -24.81 13.52 5.28
C PHE A 293 -26.13 13.61 6.05
N LEU A 294 -26.68 12.46 6.48
CA LEU A 294 -27.94 12.40 7.22
C LEU A 294 -27.82 12.85 8.68
N LYS A 295 -26.59 12.89 9.24
CA LYS A 295 -26.28 13.31 10.63
C LYS A 295 -27.18 12.64 11.67
N ASN A 296 -27.44 11.33 11.51
CA ASN A 296 -28.40 10.60 12.34
C ASN A 296 -27.74 9.87 13.52
N ASP A 297 -28.11 10.25 14.74
CA ASP A 297 -27.55 9.72 15.99
C ASP A 297 -27.66 8.20 16.16
N LYS A 298 -28.60 7.54 15.45
CA LYS A 298 -28.76 6.08 15.51
C LYS A 298 -27.50 5.34 15.02
N ALA A 299 -26.65 5.99 14.23
CA ALA A 299 -25.42 5.42 13.72
C ALA A 299 -24.31 5.25 14.77
N ILE A 300 -24.40 5.92 15.93
CA ILE A 300 -23.29 5.99 16.89
C ILE A 300 -22.80 4.61 17.34
N ASP A 301 -23.72 3.70 17.64
CA ASP A 301 -23.33 2.36 18.14
C ASP A 301 -22.69 1.52 17.03
N ALA A 302 -23.17 1.68 15.80
CA ALA A 302 -22.63 0.98 14.64
C ALA A 302 -21.21 1.46 14.31
N ILE A 303 -20.98 2.78 14.29
CA ILE A 303 -19.66 3.32 13.96
C ILE A 303 -18.64 3.07 15.08
N LEU A 304 -19.07 3.09 16.34
CA LEU A 304 -18.20 2.65 17.44
C LEU A 304 -17.89 1.15 17.32
N GLU A 305 -18.84 0.31 16.88
CA GLU A 305 -18.56 -1.11 16.64
C GLU A 305 -17.58 -1.36 15.49
N ILE A 306 -17.64 -0.55 14.43
CA ILE A 306 -16.62 -0.54 13.37
C ILE A 306 -15.23 -0.29 13.97
N LEU A 307 -15.10 0.74 14.82
CA LEU A 307 -13.83 1.10 15.46
C LEU A 307 -13.37 0.11 16.55
N ARG A 308 -14.23 -0.83 16.98
CA ARG A 308 -13.82 -1.93 17.89
C ARG A 308 -13.11 -3.08 17.17
N GLN A 309 -13.19 -3.13 15.84
CA GLN A 309 -12.53 -4.19 15.09
C GLN A 309 -11.01 -3.98 15.06
N ASP A 310 -10.28 -5.04 14.71
CA ASP A 310 -8.81 -5.02 14.65
C ASP A 310 -8.27 -4.20 13.46
N ASP A 311 -6.98 -3.92 13.49
CA ASP A 311 -6.31 -3.08 12.48
C ASP A 311 -6.42 -3.70 11.08
N TYR A 312 -6.38 -5.04 10.96
CA TYR A 312 -6.57 -5.72 9.67
C TYR A 312 -7.94 -5.43 9.05
N TYR A 313 -9.01 -5.40 9.84
CA TYR A 313 -10.34 -5.01 9.37
C TYR A 313 -10.39 -3.55 8.91
N ILE A 314 -9.80 -2.67 9.71
CA ILE A 314 -9.80 -1.23 9.47
C ILE A 314 -9.04 -0.94 8.17
N ASP A 315 -7.84 -1.51 8.02
CA ASP A 315 -7.00 -1.39 6.83
C ASP A 315 -7.73 -1.92 5.59
N PHE A 316 -8.43 -3.06 5.71
CA PHE A 316 -9.14 -3.66 4.59
C PHE A 316 -10.31 -2.80 4.08
N TRP A 317 -11.11 -2.21 4.99
CA TRP A 317 -12.34 -1.51 4.62
C TRP A 317 -12.20 0.00 4.45
N PHE A 318 -11.36 0.62 5.26
CA PHE A 318 -11.25 2.07 5.34
C PHE A 318 -9.86 2.56 4.92
N GLY A 319 -8.81 1.79 5.23
CA GLY A 319 -7.42 2.22 4.99
C GLY A 319 -7.20 3.63 5.54
N ASP A 320 -6.55 4.48 4.75
CA ASP A 320 -6.26 5.87 5.14
C ASP A 320 -7.50 6.77 5.20
N THR A 321 -8.65 6.34 4.66
CA THR A 321 -9.89 7.15 4.66
C THR A 321 -10.65 7.12 5.99
N LEU A 322 -10.16 6.34 6.98
CA LEU A 322 -10.79 6.22 8.30
C LEU A 322 -10.81 7.56 9.05
N SER A 323 -9.66 8.24 9.14
CA SER A 323 -9.52 9.51 9.86
C SER A 323 -10.35 10.62 9.24
N ASP A 324 -10.71 10.52 7.98
CA ASP A 324 -11.52 11.53 7.31
C ASP A 324 -13.02 11.23 7.50
N SER A 325 -13.49 10.11 6.97
CA SER A 325 -14.93 9.81 6.93
C SER A 325 -15.53 9.53 8.31
N VAL A 326 -14.83 8.76 9.15
CA VAL A 326 -15.34 8.35 10.46
C VAL A 326 -15.23 9.47 11.49
N PHE A 327 -14.14 10.24 11.49
CA PHE A 327 -13.99 11.42 12.35
C PHE A 327 -15.12 12.42 12.12
N HIS A 328 -15.40 12.78 10.87
CA HIS A 328 -16.45 13.74 10.54
C HIS A 328 -17.82 13.23 11.01
N LEU A 329 -18.13 11.95 10.78
CA LEU A 329 -19.37 11.35 11.26
C LEU A 329 -19.47 11.45 12.78
N LEU A 330 -18.42 11.03 13.50
CA LEU A 330 -18.34 11.09 14.97
C LEU A 330 -18.48 12.51 15.49
N TYR A 331 -17.89 13.51 14.86
CA TYR A 331 -18.04 14.91 15.26
C TYR A 331 -19.51 15.35 15.22
N TYR A 332 -20.24 15.05 14.14
CA TYR A 332 -21.63 15.49 14.02
C TYR A 332 -22.58 14.73 14.95
N ILE A 333 -22.53 13.39 14.97
CA ILE A 333 -23.46 12.58 15.78
C ILE A 333 -23.03 12.47 17.25
N GLY A 334 -21.76 12.72 17.53
CA GLY A 334 -21.18 12.68 18.87
C GLY A 334 -21.63 13.83 19.77
N LYS A 335 -22.12 14.94 19.20
CA LYS A 335 -22.67 16.08 19.97
C LYS A 335 -23.76 15.64 20.95
N ASN A 336 -24.63 14.72 20.51
CA ASN A 336 -25.70 14.16 21.33
C ASN A 336 -25.29 12.87 22.07
N ASN A 337 -24.06 12.39 21.88
CA ASN A 337 -23.59 11.08 22.34
C ASN A 337 -22.22 11.12 23.05
N LYS A 338 -21.85 12.27 23.65
CA LYS A 338 -20.53 12.48 24.27
C LYS A 338 -20.16 11.41 25.29
N ASP A 339 -21.12 10.98 26.11
CA ASP A 339 -20.91 9.92 27.11
C ASP A 339 -20.46 8.60 26.48
N LYS A 340 -20.98 8.27 25.28
CA LYS A 340 -20.56 7.08 24.53
C LYS A 340 -19.14 7.24 23.99
N LEU A 341 -18.75 8.42 23.53
CA LEU A 341 -17.38 8.70 23.07
C LEU A 341 -16.38 8.55 24.23
N ILE A 342 -16.68 9.15 25.38
CA ILE A 342 -15.84 9.04 26.58
C ILE A 342 -15.75 7.58 27.05
N ALA A 343 -16.87 6.85 27.05
CA ALA A 343 -16.88 5.43 27.42
C ALA A 343 -16.02 4.60 26.45
N PHE A 344 -16.05 4.89 25.15
CA PHE A 344 -15.26 4.19 24.15
C PHE A 344 -13.75 4.41 24.31
N ILE A 345 -13.29 5.65 24.56
CA ILE A 345 -11.87 5.93 24.82
C ILE A 345 -11.33 5.08 25.98
N LYS A 346 -12.19 4.83 26.97
CA LYS A 346 -11.90 4.04 28.18
C LYS A 346 -12.10 2.52 28.01
N GLU A 347 -12.54 2.04 26.86
CA GLU A 347 -12.81 0.61 26.63
C GLU A 347 -11.51 -0.17 26.41
N GLU A 348 -11.41 -1.40 26.95
CA GLU A 348 -10.23 -2.25 26.80
C GLU A 348 -10.15 -2.91 25.41
N HIS A 349 -8.93 -3.21 24.96
CA HIS A 349 -8.62 -4.02 23.77
C HIS A 349 -9.16 -3.42 22.46
N ILE A 350 -8.88 -2.14 22.24
CA ILE A 350 -9.17 -1.39 21.01
C ILE A 350 -7.89 -0.63 20.67
N SER A 351 -7.51 -0.60 19.38
CA SER A 351 -6.27 0.05 18.95
C SER A 351 -6.24 1.54 19.29
N SER A 352 -5.04 2.04 19.50
CA SER A 352 -4.81 3.41 19.94
C SER A 352 -5.14 4.43 18.87
N TYR A 353 -4.93 4.07 17.60
CA TYR A 353 -5.36 4.87 16.47
C TYR A 353 -6.89 5.01 16.42
N ASN A 354 -7.64 3.93 16.58
CA ASN A 354 -9.11 4.01 16.59
C ASN A 354 -9.63 4.84 17.77
N LYS A 355 -8.99 4.73 18.95
CA LYS A 355 -9.32 5.56 20.11
C LYS A 355 -8.93 7.02 19.92
N SER A 356 -7.82 7.33 19.25
CA SER A 356 -7.38 8.71 19.03
C SER A 356 -8.37 9.46 18.14
N ILE A 357 -8.95 8.81 17.12
CA ILE A 357 -10.01 9.39 16.28
C ILE A 357 -11.24 9.79 17.12
N VAL A 358 -11.66 8.92 18.05
CA VAL A 358 -12.79 9.21 18.94
C VAL A 358 -12.46 10.32 19.93
N ALA A 359 -11.24 10.32 20.46
CA ALA A 359 -10.76 11.37 21.36
C ALA A 359 -10.71 12.73 20.66
N GLU A 360 -10.17 12.79 19.45
CA GLU A 360 -10.11 13.99 18.63
C GLU A 360 -11.51 14.53 18.34
N ALA A 361 -12.44 13.67 17.91
CA ALA A 361 -13.83 14.05 17.67
C ALA A 361 -14.50 14.61 18.94
N PHE A 362 -14.29 13.98 20.09
CA PHE A 362 -14.81 14.45 21.38
C PHE A 362 -14.25 15.82 21.78
N MET A 363 -12.94 16.03 21.62
CA MET A 363 -12.30 17.30 21.93
C MET A 363 -12.83 18.40 20.99
N LYS A 364 -12.95 18.09 19.69
CA LYS A 364 -13.46 19.03 18.69
C LYS A 364 -14.91 19.42 18.95
N ILE A 365 -15.76 18.44 19.29
CA ILE A 365 -17.14 18.68 19.78
C ILE A 365 -17.12 19.64 20.96
N SER A 366 -16.25 19.39 21.94
CA SER A 366 -16.20 20.16 23.17
C SER A 366 -15.90 21.65 22.92
N VAL A 367 -15.07 21.97 21.93
CA VAL A 367 -14.76 23.37 21.58
C VAL A 367 -15.87 24.07 20.85
N PHE A 368 -16.50 23.40 19.88
CA PHE A 368 -17.54 24.01 19.05
C PHE A 368 -18.95 23.83 19.63
N ASP A 369 -19.05 23.38 20.88
CA ASP A 369 -20.31 23.28 21.60
C ASP A 369 -20.47 24.45 22.58
N ASP A 370 -21.24 25.45 22.14
CA ASP A 370 -21.59 26.64 22.91
C ASP A 370 -22.35 26.35 24.21
N THR A 371 -22.81 25.10 24.44
CA THR A 371 -23.53 24.70 25.65
C THR A 371 -22.62 24.29 26.81
N LEU A 372 -21.34 23.98 26.55
CA LEU A 372 -20.38 23.56 27.58
C LEU A 372 -19.53 24.74 28.05
N SER A 373 -19.36 24.88 29.37
CA SER A 373 -18.35 25.78 29.90
C SER A 373 -16.95 25.18 29.76
N ARG A 374 -15.91 26.04 29.62
CA ARG A 374 -14.50 25.61 29.64
C ARG A 374 -14.18 24.68 30.82
N LYS A 375 -14.80 24.94 31.98
CA LYS A 375 -14.61 24.11 33.18
C LYS A 375 -15.13 22.68 32.99
N GLU A 376 -16.30 22.50 32.36
CA GLU A 376 -16.87 21.17 32.11
C GLU A 376 -16.05 20.39 31.09
N ILE A 377 -15.50 21.07 30.08
CA ILE A 377 -14.58 20.50 29.10
C ILE A 377 -13.31 20.02 29.81
N LEU A 378 -12.65 20.89 30.57
CA LEU A 378 -11.42 20.56 31.30
C LEU A 378 -11.63 19.42 32.30
N ASN A 379 -12.78 19.36 32.98
CA ASN A 379 -13.10 18.23 33.86
C ASN A 379 -13.17 16.91 33.08
N SER A 380 -13.78 16.91 31.90
CA SER A 380 -13.90 15.70 31.07
C SER A 380 -12.53 15.24 30.55
N LEU A 381 -11.67 16.17 30.16
CA LEU A 381 -10.29 15.89 29.75
C LEU A 381 -9.46 15.38 30.94
N ASP A 382 -9.59 16.01 32.11
CA ASP A 382 -8.92 15.56 33.34
C ASP A 382 -9.34 14.14 33.74
N ASP A 383 -10.62 13.82 33.61
CA ASP A 383 -11.18 12.49 33.88
C ASP A 383 -10.64 11.42 32.92
N ILE A 384 -10.28 11.78 31.69
CA ILE A 384 -9.61 10.87 30.75
C ILE A 384 -8.14 10.70 31.15
N LEU A 385 -7.42 11.78 31.44
CA LEU A 385 -6.03 11.72 31.89
C LEU A 385 -5.88 10.90 33.18
N ASN A 386 -6.77 11.09 34.16
CA ASN A 386 -6.80 10.30 35.39
C ASN A 386 -6.97 8.81 35.08
N PHE A 387 -7.92 8.47 34.21
CA PHE A 387 -8.15 7.10 33.81
C PHE A 387 -6.90 6.47 33.17
N LEU A 388 -6.22 7.18 32.26
CA LEU A 388 -5.00 6.70 31.60
C LEU A 388 -3.87 6.48 32.62
N ILE A 389 -3.68 7.41 33.56
CA ILE A 389 -2.68 7.30 34.63
C ILE A 389 -2.98 6.11 35.57
N GLU A 390 -4.24 5.96 36.01
CA GLU A 390 -4.66 4.89 36.91
C GLU A 390 -4.52 3.50 36.28
N ASN A 391 -4.66 3.43 34.95
CA ASN A 391 -4.60 2.18 34.18
C ASN A 391 -3.25 1.91 33.50
N LYS A 392 -2.17 2.62 33.87
CA LYS A 392 -0.82 2.41 33.30
C LYS A 392 -0.22 1.00 33.46
N ASN A 393 -0.86 0.13 34.25
CA ASN A 393 -0.47 -1.28 34.40
C ASN A 393 -1.49 -2.27 33.79
N ASN A 394 -2.58 -1.77 33.18
CA ASN A 394 -3.61 -2.59 32.56
C ASN A 394 -3.26 -2.81 31.08
N THR A 395 -2.88 -4.03 30.71
CA THR A 395 -2.47 -4.38 29.34
C THR A 395 -3.58 -4.26 28.29
N GLY A 396 -4.84 -4.10 28.71
CA GLY A 396 -5.98 -3.83 27.84
C GLY A 396 -6.23 -2.34 27.59
N ILE A 397 -5.59 -1.43 28.32
CA ILE A 397 -5.78 0.04 28.21
C ILE A 397 -4.47 0.78 27.99
N PHE A 398 -3.41 0.41 28.71
CA PHE A 398 -2.17 1.14 28.73
C PHE A 398 -1.50 1.12 27.36
N ASP A 399 -1.38 2.32 26.79
CA ASP A 399 -0.75 2.52 25.51
C ASP A 399 -0.08 3.91 25.50
N THR A 400 1.21 3.94 25.20
CA THR A 400 2.02 5.18 25.20
C THR A 400 1.70 6.08 24.02
N ASP A 401 1.22 5.50 22.91
CA ASP A 401 0.90 6.22 21.68
C ASP A 401 -0.46 6.90 21.85
N LEU A 402 -1.45 6.21 22.42
CA LEU A 402 -2.72 6.82 22.80
C LEU A 402 -2.50 8.02 23.73
N ASN A 403 -1.63 7.87 24.73
CA ASN A 403 -1.30 8.97 25.65
C ASN A 403 -0.67 10.14 24.91
N ALA A 404 0.25 9.88 23.98
CA ALA A 404 0.90 10.91 23.18
C ALA A 404 -0.07 11.63 22.22
N PHE A 405 -0.92 10.90 21.50
CA PHE A 405 -1.95 11.50 20.64
C PHE A 405 -2.93 12.35 21.43
N PHE A 406 -3.39 11.85 22.58
CA PHE A 406 -4.30 12.61 23.45
C PHE A 406 -3.63 13.89 23.98
N ILE A 407 -2.39 13.80 24.43
CA ILE A 407 -1.61 14.96 24.91
C ILE A 407 -1.37 15.96 23.78
N GLY A 408 -0.92 15.51 22.61
CA GLY A 408 -0.68 16.37 21.44
C GLY A 408 -1.93 17.16 21.06
N ASN A 409 -3.10 16.50 21.06
CA ASN A 409 -4.36 17.19 20.81
C ASN A 409 -4.60 18.32 21.82
N LEU A 410 -4.25 18.17 23.10
CA LEU A 410 -4.49 19.20 24.14
C LEU A 410 -3.81 20.56 23.87
N ILE A 411 -2.79 20.59 22.99
CA ILE A 411 -2.13 21.82 22.53
C ILE A 411 -3.15 22.70 21.80
N ASP A 412 -3.85 22.13 20.81
CA ASP A 412 -4.87 22.83 20.02
C ASP A 412 -5.98 23.41 20.91
N TYR A 413 -6.29 22.76 22.04
CA TYR A 413 -7.31 23.20 22.99
C TYR A 413 -6.81 24.22 24.02
N ASN A 414 -5.52 24.54 24.01
CA ASN A 414 -4.87 25.41 24.96
C ASN A 414 -5.25 25.05 26.42
N ALA A 415 -5.27 23.76 26.74
CA ALA A 415 -5.61 23.21 28.07
C ALA A 415 -4.51 23.41 29.13
N VAL A 416 -4.02 24.65 29.31
CA VAL A 416 -2.90 25.00 30.20
C VAL A 416 -3.11 24.59 31.66
N GLU A 417 -4.37 24.48 32.08
CA GLU A 417 -4.77 24.04 33.41
C GLU A 417 -4.35 22.58 33.70
N LEU A 418 -4.09 21.78 32.66
CA LEU A 418 -3.69 20.37 32.77
C LEU A 418 -2.17 20.15 32.73
N LEU A 419 -1.35 21.21 32.56
CA LEU A 419 0.11 21.10 32.40
C LEU A 419 0.80 20.29 33.51
N SER A 420 0.45 20.55 34.77
CA SER A 420 1.05 19.82 35.91
C SER A 420 0.77 18.32 35.85
N LYS A 421 -0.38 17.91 35.29
CA LYS A 421 -0.77 16.51 35.15
C LYS A 421 -0.04 15.88 33.96
N ILE A 422 0.00 16.57 32.83
CA ILE A 422 0.74 16.15 31.64
C ILE A 422 2.21 15.94 31.99
N LYS A 423 2.84 16.88 32.70
CA LYS A 423 4.21 16.72 33.20
C LYS A 423 4.40 15.44 34.01
N SER A 424 3.44 15.11 34.88
CA SER A 424 3.51 13.87 35.66
C SER A 424 3.47 12.61 34.80
N MET A 425 2.78 12.64 33.65
CA MET A 425 2.76 11.52 32.70
C MET A 425 4.12 11.35 32.01
N PHE A 426 4.76 12.45 31.61
CA PHE A 426 6.14 12.41 31.09
C PHE A 426 7.13 11.93 32.16
N ASP A 427 7.04 12.44 33.40
CA ASP A 427 7.88 12.01 34.52
C ASP A 427 7.69 10.51 34.86
N MET A 428 6.53 9.93 34.52
CA MET A 428 6.21 8.52 34.68
C MET A 428 6.64 7.64 33.49
N GLU A 429 7.20 8.24 32.43
CA GLU A 429 7.59 7.55 31.18
C GLU A 429 6.43 6.78 30.54
N ILE A 430 5.21 7.32 30.62
CA ILE A 430 3.99 6.72 30.04
C ILE A 430 3.52 7.42 28.76
N VAL A 431 4.38 8.20 28.10
CA VAL A 431 4.06 8.97 26.89
C VAL A 431 5.09 8.68 25.82
N ASN A 432 4.67 8.35 24.60
CA ASN A 432 5.59 8.18 23.49
C ASN A 432 6.08 9.55 22.97
N THR A 433 7.29 9.93 23.35
CA THR A 433 7.90 11.22 22.98
C THR A 433 8.23 11.35 21.49
N SER A 434 8.25 10.23 20.74
CA SER A 434 8.46 10.27 19.28
C SER A 434 7.26 10.86 18.53
N ILE A 435 6.07 10.86 19.15
CA ILE A 435 4.82 11.36 18.55
C ILE A 435 4.60 12.84 18.87
N CYS A 436 4.74 13.24 20.14
CA CYS A 436 4.40 14.59 20.59
C CYS A 436 5.59 15.40 21.14
N GLY A 437 6.83 14.95 20.91
CA GLY A 437 8.03 15.55 21.49
C GLY A 437 8.19 15.25 22.98
N ASP A 438 9.24 15.79 23.59
CA ASP A 438 9.41 15.74 25.04
C ASP A 438 8.57 16.80 25.77
N TYR A 439 8.57 16.80 27.11
CA TYR A 439 7.78 17.78 27.86
C TYR A 439 8.23 19.23 27.61
N SER A 440 9.51 19.47 27.32
CA SER A 440 10.03 20.80 27.01
C SER A 440 9.49 21.29 25.66
N ASP A 441 9.46 20.40 24.65
CA ASP A 441 8.85 20.67 23.35
C ASP A 441 7.36 21.01 23.52
N PHE A 442 6.64 20.14 24.24
CA PHE A 442 5.21 20.31 24.54
C PHE A 442 4.90 21.63 25.28
N GLU A 443 5.62 21.94 26.37
CA GLU A 443 5.42 23.17 27.15
C GLU A 443 5.72 24.42 26.30
N THR A 444 6.72 24.32 25.41
CA THR A 444 7.06 25.39 24.48
C THR A 444 5.94 25.63 23.47
N GLU A 445 5.43 24.58 22.82
CA GLU A 445 4.30 24.69 21.89
C GLU A 445 3.07 25.28 22.56
N MET A 446 2.71 24.78 23.74
CA MET A 446 1.58 25.28 24.53
C MET A 446 1.65 26.77 24.86
N SER A 447 2.87 27.32 24.99
CA SER A 447 3.10 28.72 25.34
C SER A 447 2.91 29.72 24.19
N HIS A 448 2.76 29.25 22.94
CA HIS A 448 2.53 30.12 21.80
C HIS A 448 1.08 30.65 21.79
N ASP A 449 0.87 31.93 21.46
CA ASP A 449 -0.45 32.58 21.49
C ASP A 449 -1.39 32.17 20.32
N ASN A 450 -0.95 31.30 19.40
CA ASN A 450 -1.58 31.11 18.09
C ASN A 450 -2.19 29.72 17.91
N HIS A 451 -3.03 29.31 18.87
CA HIS A 451 -3.80 28.06 18.82
C HIS A 451 -5.15 28.28 18.10
N GLU A 452 -5.10 28.56 16.79
CA GLU A 452 -6.34 28.57 15.99
C GLU A 452 -6.76 27.13 15.68
N ILE A 453 -7.82 26.67 16.33
CA ILE A 453 -8.42 25.38 16.04
C ILE A 453 -9.02 25.44 14.63
N ASN A 454 -8.48 24.61 13.73
CA ASN A 454 -8.99 24.53 12.36
C ASN A 454 -10.52 24.33 12.37
N PRO A 455 -11.28 25.08 11.55
CA PRO A 455 -12.69 24.80 11.38
C PRO A 455 -12.88 23.38 10.82
N ILE A 456 -14.07 22.84 11.00
CA ILE A 456 -14.42 21.53 10.45
C ILE A 456 -14.91 21.75 9.03
N ASP A 457 -14.52 20.85 8.14
CA ASP A 457 -14.93 20.92 6.75
C ASP A 457 -16.46 20.87 6.62
N ASP A 458 -16.95 21.70 5.71
CA ASP A 458 -18.37 21.84 5.45
C ASP A 458 -18.90 20.60 4.69
N CYS A 459 -19.53 19.70 5.46
CA CYS A 459 -20.19 18.49 4.97
C CYS A 459 -21.70 18.70 4.71
N ASP A 460 -22.11 19.85 4.15
CA ASP A 460 -23.53 20.18 3.95
C ASP A 460 -24.17 19.58 2.68
N THR A 461 -23.38 19.06 1.73
CA THR A 461 -23.90 18.32 0.57
C THR A 461 -23.24 16.96 0.42
N ILE A 462 -23.98 16.00 -0.14
CA ILE A 462 -23.45 14.65 -0.38
C ILE A 462 -22.29 14.69 -1.39
N GLU A 463 -22.35 15.58 -2.39
CA GLU A 463 -21.26 15.73 -3.37
C GLU A 463 -19.98 16.21 -2.71
N LYS A 464 -20.05 17.19 -1.79
CA LYS A 464 -18.86 17.64 -1.05
C LYS A 464 -18.25 16.49 -0.26
N ILE A 465 -19.06 15.74 0.47
CA ILE A 465 -18.59 14.58 1.24
C ILE A 465 -17.84 13.59 0.35
N TYR A 466 -18.38 13.28 -0.83
CA TYR A 466 -17.71 12.38 -1.78
C TYR A 466 -16.47 13.01 -2.41
N ASP A 467 -16.48 14.30 -2.73
CA ASP A 467 -15.33 15.01 -3.29
C ASP A 467 -14.16 15.04 -2.28
N LEU A 468 -14.45 15.32 -1.00
CA LEU A 468 -13.46 15.30 0.09
C LEU A 468 -12.75 13.94 0.15
N PHE A 469 -13.52 12.85 0.17
CA PHE A 469 -12.96 11.52 0.42
C PHE A 469 -12.51 10.78 -0.85
N THR A 470 -12.84 11.30 -2.04
CA THR A 470 -12.24 10.86 -3.31
C THR A 470 -10.90 11.53 -3.54
N TYR A 471 -10.75 12.82 -3.19
CA TYR A 471 -9.49 13.55 -3.35
C TYR A 471 -8.40 13.01 -2.41
N ASN A 472 -8.71 12.75 -1.14
CA ASN A 472 -7.76 12.19 -0.17
C ASN A 472 -7.38 10.73 -0.50
N HIS A 473 -8.25 9.95 -1.16
CA HIS A 473 -7.91 8.62 -1.67
C HIS A 473 -6.90 8.65 -2.82
N ASN A 474 -6.89 9.75 -3.60
CA ASN A 474 -6.02 9.92 -4.77
C ASN A 474 -4.67 10.58 -4.43
N ASP A 475 -4.56 11.38 -3.37
CA ASP A 475 -3.31 12.08 -2.99
C ASP A 475 -2.23 11.14 -2.41
N PHE A 476 -2.62 9.94 -1.94
CA PHE A 476 -1.68 8.86 -1.59
C PHE A 476 -1.46 7.83 -2.71
N ASN A 477 -2.26 7.86 -3.79
CA ASN A 477 -2.28 6.79 -4.80
C ASN A 477 -1.61 7.08 -6.14
N ASP A 478 -1.37 8.33 -6.55
CA ASP A 478 -0.96 8.55 -7.95
C ASP A 478 0.55 8.72 -8.18
N ASP A 479 1.33 9.19 -7.19
CA ASP A 479 2.79 9.37 -7.40
C ASP A 479 3.67 8.27 -6.78
N LEU A 480 3.19 7.52 -5.77
CA LEU A 480 3.97 6.47 -5.09
C LEU A 480 3.50 5.04 -5.40
N LEU A 481 2.21 4.83 -5.67
CA LEU A 481 1.64 3.51 -5.98
C LEU A 481 1.71 3.16 -7.48
N GLU A 482 1.72 4.15 -8.39
CA GLU A 482 2.07 3.92 -9.79
C GLU A 482 3.51 3.39 -9.94
N ASP A 483 4.44 3.85 -9.09
CA ASP A 483 5.80 3.31 -9.03
C ASP A 483 5.84 1.92 -8.38
N TYR A 484 5.04 1.67 -7.33
CA TYR A 484 4.95 0.35 -6.69
C TYR A 484 4.52 -0.76 -7.67
N TYR A 485 3.53 -0.52 -8.54
CA TYR A 485 3.09 -1.49 -9.56
C TYR A 485 3.88 -1.43 -10.88
N LYS A 486 4.65 -0.34 -11.15
CA LYS A 486 5.60 -0.29 -12.27
C LYS A 486 6.89 -1.08 -12.02
N THR A 487 7.20 -1.45 -10.77
CA THR A 487 8.54 -2.00 -10.41
C THR A 487 8.88 -3.40 -10.90
N THR A 488 7.98 -4.12 -11.59
CA THR A 488 8.34 -5.37 -12.26
C THR A 488 7.93 -5.36 -13.72
N GLU A 489 8.44 -4.39 -14.49
CA GLU A 489 8.44 -4.55 -15.93
C GLU A 489 9.06 -5.92 -16.28
N PRO A 490 8.38 -6.74 -17.10
CA PRO A 490 8.88 -8.05 -17.44
C PRO A 490 10.27 -7.94 -18.08
N VAL A 491 11.22 -8.71 -17.55
CA VAL A 491 12.61 -8.60 -17.96
C VAL A 491 12.74 -9.04 -19.42
N ILE A 492 13.06 -8.07 -20.27
CA ILE A 492 13.36 -8.26 -21.69
C ILE A 492 14.87 -8.33 -21.87
N THR A 493 15.34 -9.20 -22.76
CA THR A 493 16.70 -9.14 -23.32
C THR A 493 16.80 -7.94 -24.28
N GLU A 494 17.67 -6.98 -23.98
CA GLU A 494 17.84 -5.81 -24.84
C GLU A 494 18.64 -6.15 -26.11
N ALA A 495 18.22 -5.57 -27.24
CA ALA A 495 19.05 -5.55 -28.44
C ALA A 495 20.11 -4.46 -28.27
N LYS A 496 21.31 -4.81 -27.77
CA LYS A 496 22.41 -3.84 -27.69
C LYS A 496 22.85 -3.44 -29.10
N ILE A 497 22.61 -2.17 -29.45
CA ILE A 497 23.16 -1.56 -30.67
C ILE A 497 24.68 -1.56 -30.55
N GLY A 498 25.36 -2.25 -31.47
CA GLY A 498 26.81 -2.26 -31.50
C GLY A 498 27.34 -0.84 -31.71
N ARG A 499 28.41 -0.44 -31.01
CA ARG A 499 29.04 0.89 -31.14
C ARG A 499 29.32 1.30 -32.59
N ASN A 500 29.47 0.33 -33.50
CA ASN A 500 29.75 0.56 -34.92
C ASN A 500 28.52 0.47 -35.84
N ASP A 501 27.34 0.12 -35.32
CA ASP A 501 26.10 -0.04 -36.09
C ASP A 501 25.49 1.32 -36.46
N PRO A 502 24.64 1.39 -37.50
CA PRO A 502 23.91 2.62 -37.86
C PRO A 502 23.08 3.13 -36.67
N CYS A 503 23.18 4.43 -36.39
CA CYS A 503 22.47 5.05 -35.29
C CYS A 503 20.96 5.08 -35.54
N HIS A 504 20.18 4.64 -34.55
CA HIS A 504 18.71 4.55 -34.61
C HIS A 504 17.99 5.91 -34.73
N CYS A 505 18.67 7.03 -34.48
CA CYS A 505 18.09 8.37 -34.63
C CYS A 505 17.94 8.85 -36.09
N GLY A 506 18.30 8.00 -37.07
CA GLY A 506 18.17 8.32 -38.50
C GLY A 506 19.27 9.23 -39.06
N SER A 507 20.34 9.51 -38.29
CA SER A 507 21.44 10.39 -38.70
C SER A 507 22.36 9.80 -39.78
N GLY A 508 22.26 8.49 -40.06
CA GLY A 508 23.16 7.78 -40.97
C GLY A 508 24.59 7.59 -40.45
N LYS A 509 24.91 8.04 -39.22
CA LYS A 509 26.22 7.87 -38.57
C LYS A 509 26.26 6.57 -37.75
N LYS A 510 27.47 6.08 -37.44
CA LYS A 510 27.65 4.98 -36.47
C LYS A 510 27.22 5.43 -35.07
N TYR A 511 26.58 4.55 -34.29
CA TYR A 511 26.01 4.85 -32.96
C TYR A 511 27.00 5.57 -32.04
N LYS A 512 28.26 5.10 -31.98
CA LYS A 512 29.33 5.73 -31.18
C LYS A 512 29.69 7.16 -31.55
N LYS A 513 29.40 7.60 -32.78
CA LYS A 513 29.70 8.95 -33.29
C LYS A 513 28.49 9.87 -33.29
N CYS A 514 27.35 9.41 -32.79
CA CYS A 514 26.10 10.15 -32.85
C CYS A 514 25.50 10.35 -31.46
N CYS A 515 25.18 9.26 -30.76
CA CYS A 515 24.45 9.33 -29.49
C CYS A 515 25.30 8.96 -28.28
N LEU A 516 26.49 8.38 -28.52
CA LEU A 516 27.40 7.93 -27.45
C LEU A 516 28.52 8.93 -27.15
N ASN A 517 28.90 9.75 -28.14
CA ASN A 517 29.92 10.80 -28.02
C ASN A 517 29.37 12.14 -28.56
N ALA A 518 28.09 12.44 -28.32
CA ALA A 518 27.47 13.69 -28.78
C ALA A 518 28.10 14.91 -28.11
#